data_AF-A0A7U6QPW9-F1
#
_entry.id   AF-A0A7U6QPW9-F1
#
_cell.length_a   1.000
_cell.length_b   1.000
_cell.length_c   1.000
_cell.angle_alpha   90.00
_cell.angle_beta   90.00
_cell.angle_gamma   90.00
#
_symmetry.space_group_name_H-M   'P 1'
#
loop_
_entity.id
_entity.type
_entity.pdbx_description
1 polymer ?
#
loop_
_entity_poly.entity_id
_entity_poly.type
_entity_poly.pdbx_seq_one_letter_code
_entity_poly.pdbx_strand_id
1 'polypeptide(L)'
;MTNGSIQDYEQAESIYSSMLSEGIDAILLDRPLSPLDLYDQISNVDYLITMRMHAGIIGKAYGKSVSTLIWDDKIPGVWQEAGDKRVAINSDIILNPHPWNEVKSAFEASNNIQLSDLHRKISISVDKCLKVVYA
;
A
#
# COMPACT_ATOMS: atom_id res chain seq x y z
N MET A 1 10.47 5.83 0.66
CA MET A 1 10.38 5.03 1.90
C MET A 1 10.76 3.58 1.60
N THR A 2 11.26 2.83 2.59
CA THR A 2 11.63 1.41 2.43
C THR A 2 10.99 0.54 3.51
N ASN A 3 11.15 -0.78 3.42
CA ASN A 3 10.58 -1.75 4.37
C ASN A 3 11.50 -2.09 5.56
N GLY A 4 12.63 -1.38 5.69
CA GLY A 4 13.64 -1.63 6.72
C GLY A 4 14.80 -2.53 6.31
N SER A 5 14.74 -3.19 5.14
CA SER A 5 15.89 -3.88 4.55
C SER A 5 16.99 -2.87 4.20
N ILE A 6 18.24 -3.21 4.54
CA ILE A 6 19.39 -2.40 4.18
C ILE A 6 19.59 -2.34 2.67
N GLN A 7 19.38 -3.47 1.96
CA GLN A 7 19.53 -3.53 0.51
C GLN A 7 18.45 -2.72 -0.23
N ASP A 8 17.21 -2.71 0.28
CA ASP A 8 16.15 -1.86 -0.28
C ASP A 8 16.46 -0.38 -0.03
N TYR A 9 17.10 -0.04 1.10
CA TYR A 9 17.52 1.33 1.42
C TYR A 9 18.67 1.82 0.56
N GLU A 10 19.72 1.03 0.38
CA GLU A 10 20.85 1.37 -0.50
C GLU A 10 20.39 1.61 -1.95
N GLN A 11 19.45 0.80 -2.44
CA GLN A 11 18.83 1.03 -3.76
C GLN A 11 18.01 2.32 -3.80
N ALA A 12 17.23 2.61 -2.74
CA ALA A 12 16.48 3.85 -2.64
C ALA A 12 17.40 5.08 -2.60
N GLU A 13 18.55 5.01 -1.93
CA GLU A 13 19.58 6.06 -1.93
C GLU A 13 20.15 6.32 -3.33
N SER A 14 20.40 5.25 -4.11
CA SER A 14 20.85 5.39 -5.49
C SER A 14 19.82 6.09 -6.38
N ILE A 15 18.54 5.70 -6.27
CA ILE A 15 17.45 6.32 -7.05
C ILE A 15 17.27 7.78 -6.62
N TYR A 16 17.28 8.05 -5.31
CA TYR A 16 17.16 9.39 -4.75
C TYR A 16 18.27 10.31 -5.25
N SER A 17 19.51 9.83 -5.27
CA SER A 17 20.66 10.58 -5.79
C SER A 17 20.48 10.94 -7.27
N SER A 18 19.94 10.02 -8.09
CA SER A 18 19.60 10.29 -9.50
C SER A 18 18.54 11.38 -9.61
N MET A 19 17.46 11.29 -8.83
CA MET A 19 16.37 12.28 -8.82
C MET A 19 16.88 13.68 -8.46
N LEU A 20 17.74 13.80 -7.45
CA LEU A 20 18.36 15.08 -7.07
C LEU A 20 19.25 15.64 -8.19
N SER A 21 19.99 14.78 -8.90
CA SER A 21 20.84 15.21 -10.03
C SER A 21 20.02 15.74 -11.21
N GLU A 22 18.78 15.27 -11.36
CA GLU A 22 17.80 15.75 -12.34
C GLU A 22 17.01 16.97 -11.84
N GLY A 23 17.27 17.46 -10.62
CA GLY A 23 16.57 18.61 -10.04
C GLY A 23 15.15 18.30 -9.57
N ILE A 24 14.81 17.02 -9.38
CA ILE A 24 13.51 16.61 -8.84
C ILE A 24 13.51 16.84 -7.33
N ASP A 25 12.54 17.60 -6.85
CA ASP A 25 12.30 17.79 -5.42
C ASP A 25 11.72 16.51 -4.81
N ALA A 26 12.56 15.82 -4.03
CA ALA A 26 12.22 14.55 -3.41
C ALA A 26 12.82 14.47 -2.01
N ILE A 27 12.17 13.67 -1.16
CA ILE A 27 12.65 13.35 0.19
C ILE A 27 12.77 11.84 0.31
N LEU A 28 13.98 11.37 0.65
CA LEU A 28 14.18 10.00 1.11
C LEU A 28 14.01 9.97 2.63
N LEU A 29 12.98 9.26 3.11
CA LEU A 29 12.79 9.02 4.54
C LEU A 29 13.81 8.00 5.05
N ASP A 30 14.22 8.16 6.32
CA ASP A 30 15.12 7.25 7.02
C ASP A 30 14.64 5.80 6.95
N ARG A 31 15.60 4.86 6.92
CA ARG A 31 15.30 3.42 6.97
C ARG A 31 14.56 3.09 8.27
N PRO A 32 13.32 2.55 8.22
CA PRO A 32 12.62 2.17 9.43
C PRO A 32 13.37 1.00 10.10
N LEU A 33 13.53 1.08 11.42
CA LEU A 33 14.19 0.05 12.24
C LEU A 33 13.17 -0.81 12.99
N SER A 34 11.92 -0.36 13.05
CA SER A 34 10.80 -1.07 13.63
C SER A 34 9.55 -1.00 12.73
N PRO A 35 8.59 -1.93 12.90
CA PRO A 35 7.28 -1.82 12.24
C PRO A 35 6.54 -0.52 12.58
N LEU A 36 6.73 0.02 13.78
CA LEU A 36 6.12 1.27 14.21
C LEU A 36 6.63 2.45 13.38
N ASP A 37 7.94 2.51 13.13
CA ASP A 37 8.55 3.55 12.29
C ASP A 37 7.93 3.52 10.88
N LEU A 38 7.75 2.32 10.32
CA LEU A 38 7.11 2.15 9.01
C LEU A 38 5.65 2.62 9.02
N TYR A 39 4.91 2.32 10.10
CA TYR A 39 3.52 2.78 10.25
C TYR A 39 3.44 4.30 10.31
N ASP A 40 4.29 4.92 11.11
CA ASP A 40 4.35 6.38 11.24
C ASP A 40 4.67 7.03 9.89
N GLN A 41 5.64 6.49 9.16
CA GLN A 41 5.97 6.96 7.81
C GLN A 41 4.79 6.83 6.82
N ILE A 42 4.08 5.69 6.82
CA ILE A 42 2.88 5.50 5.96
C ILE A 42 1.75 6.44 6.37
N SER A 43 1.58 6.70 7.68
CA SER A 43 0.51 7.56 8.17
C SER A 43 0.64 9.02 7.73
N ASN A 44 1.87 9.46 7.44
CA ASN A 44 2.20 10.84 7.07
C ASN A 44 2.05 11.16 5.57
N VAL A 45 1.61 10.20 4.75
CA VAL A 45 1.34 10.43 3.32
C VAL A 45 -0.15 10.38 3.01
N ASP A 46 -0.57 11.06 1.95
CA ASP A 46 -1.95 11.00 1.42
C ASP A 46 -2.12 9.89 0.38
N TYR A 47 -1.07 9.69 -0.44
CA TYR A 47 -1.02 8.74 -1.54
C TYR A 47 0.17 7.79 -1.35
N LEU A 48 -0.05 6.51 -1.60
CA LEU A 48 0.95 5.46 -1.46
C LEU A 48 0.98 4.58 -2.71
N ILE A 49 2.10 4.59 -3.42
CA ILE A 49 2.43 3.60 -4.45
C ILE A 49 3.42 2.62 -3.85
N THR A 50 3.17 1.32 -3.95
CA THR A 50 4.05 0.32 -3.34
C THR A 50 4.05 -1.02 -4.07
N MET A 51 5.19 -1.69 -4.11
CA MET A 51 5.28 -3.09 -4.54
C MET A 51 5.06 -4.05 -3.36
N ARG A 52 5.14 -3.58 -2.11
CA ARG A 52 5.02 -4.44 -0.93
C ARG A 52 3.56 -4.52 -0.50
N MET A 53 2.98 -5.72 -0.62
CA MET A 53 1.61 -6.04 -0.20
C MET A 53 1.24 -5.46 1.18
N HIS A 54 2.08 -5.69 2.21
CA HIS A 54 1.81 -5.22 3.57
C HIS A 54 1.72 -3.69 3.68
N ALA A 55 2.60 -2.95 2.99
CA ALA A 55 2.55 -1.49 2.99
C ALA A 55 1.23 -1.00 2.40
N GLY A 56 0.74 -1.65 1.35
CA GLY A 56 -0.56 -1.34 0.75
C GLY A 56 -1.74 -1.58 1.70
N ILE A 57 -1.73 -2.72 2.42
CA ILE A 57 -2.74 -3.04 3.43
C ILE A 57 -2.74 -1.99 4.56
N ILE A 58 -1.56 -1.62 5.06
CA ILE A 58 -1.41 -0.63 6.13
C ILE A 58 -1.92 0.75 5.67
N GLY A 59 -1.48 1.22 4.49
CA GLY A 59 -1.94 2.50 3.95
C GLY A 59 -3.45 2.54 3.80
N LYS A 60 -4.04 1.46 3.30
CA LYS A 60 -5.49 1.32 3.16
C LYS A 60 -6.22 1.33 4.52
N ALA A 61 -5.66 0.68 5.54
CA ALA A 61 -6.21 0.68 6.89
C ALA A 61 -6.22 2.10 7.51
N TYR A 62 -5.23 2.93 7.16
CA TYR A 62 -5.18 4.36 7.54
C TYR A 62 -6.04 5.26 6.62
N GLY A 63 -6.84 4.70 5.71
CA GLY A 63 -7.68 5.46 4.80
C GLY A 63 -6.91 6.26 3.75
N LYS A 64 -5.67 5.84 3.44
CA LYS A 64 -4.84 6.48 2.41
C LYS A 64 -5.23 6.01 1.01
N SER A 65 -4.93 6.83 0.02
CA SER A 65 -5.07 6.46 -1.38
C SER A 65 -3.94 5.53 -1.80
N VAL A 66 -4.24 4.25 -2.04
CA VAL A 66 -3.23 3.21 -2.29
C VAL A 66 -3.27 2.71 -3.72
N SER A 67 -2.09 2.51 -4.31
CA SER A 67 -1.88 1.73 -5.54
C SER A 67 -0.78 0.70 -5.27
N THR A 68 -1.08 -0.58 -5.48
CA THR A 68 -0.11 -1.66 -5.29
C THR A 68 0.34 -2.19 -6.66
N LEU A 69 1.64 -2.20 -6.91
CA LEU A 69 2.20 -2.75 -8.15
C LEU A 69 2.36 -4.27 -8.04
N ILE A 70 1.77 -4.99 -8.98
CA ILE A 70 1.83 -6.44 -9.07
C ILE A 70 3.22 -6.85 -9.55
N TRP A 71 3.96 -7.52 -8.69
CA TRP A 71 5.26 -8.14 -9.02
C TRP A 71 5.30 -9.64 -8.66
N ASP A 72 4.29 -10.12 -7.93
CA ASP A 72 4.06 -11.54 -7.63
C ASP A 72 2.56 -11.85 -7.62
N ASP A 73 2.22 -13.13 -7.55
CA ASP A 73 0.83 -13.61 -7.56
C ASP A 73 0.07 -13.35 -6.25
N LYS A 74 0.77 -12.94 -5.17
CA LYS A 74 0.15 -12.76 -3.84
C LYS A 74 -0.64 -11.47 -3.79
N ILE A 75 -0.12 -10.41 -4.41
CA ILE A 75 -0.75 -9.09 -4.46
C ILE A 75 -2.17 -9.14 -5.04
N PRO A 76 -2.39 -9.65 -6.27
CA PRO A 76 -3.73 -9.70 -6.84
C PRO A 76 -4.65 -10.61 -6.02
N GLY A 77 -4.14 -11.72 -5.46
CA GLY A 77 -4.90 -12.62 -4.59
C GLY A 77 -5.45 -11.91 -3.35
N VAL A 78 -4.61 -11.18 -2.62
CA VAL A 78 -5.05 -10.46 -1.41
C VAL A 78 -6.06 -9.37 -1.72
N TRP A 79 -5.83 -8.56 -2.77
CA TRP A 79 -6.77 -7.50 -3.14
C TRP A 79 -8.09 -8.06 -3.71
N GLN A 80 -8.06 -9.25 -4.32
CA GLN A 80 -9.26 -9.97 -4.71
C GLN A 80 -10.11 -10.40 -3.52
N GLU A 81 -9.51 -11.04 -2.51
CA GLU A 81 -10.22 -11.48 -1.31
C GLU A 81 -10.72 -10.29 -0.46
N ALA A 82 -9.99 -9.18 -0.47
CA ALA A 82 -10.40 -7.94 0.17
C ALA A 82 -11.55 -7.20 -0.56
N GLY A 83 -11.93 -7.63 -1.77
CA GLY A 83 -12.96 -6.97 -2.58
C GLY A 83 -12.49 -5.70 -3.31
N ASP A 84 -11.19 -5.45 -3.35
CA ASP A 84 -10.54 -4.21 -3.79
C ASP A 84 -9.57 -4.44 -4.96
N LYS A 85 -9.91 -5.35 -5.89
CA LYS A 85 -9.06 -5.78 -7.02
C LYS A 85 -8.39 -4.66 -7.80
N ARG A 86 -9.06 -3.51 -7.92
CA ARG A 86 -8.60 -2.35 -8.70
C ARG A 86 -7.48 -1.54 -8.03
N VAL A 87 -7.17 -1.83 -6.77
CA VAL A 87 -6.00 -1.26 -6.06
C VAL A 87 -4.69 -1.85 -6.60
N ALA A 88 -4.73 -3.06 -7.14
CA ALA A 88 -3.57 -3.72 -7.73
C ALA A 88 -3.47 -3.39 -9.23
N ILE A 89 -2.33 -2.86 -9.67
CA ILE A 89 -2.04 -2.56 -11.08
C ILE A 89 -0.76 -3.29 -11.53
N ASN A 90 -0.63 -3.60 -12.81
CA ASN A 90 0.56 -4.29 -13.33
C ASN A 90 1.81 -3.41 -13.15
N SER A 91 2.94 -4.00 -12.72
CA SER A 91 4.22 -3.29 -12.61
C SER A 91 4.81 -2.83 -13.96
N ASP A 92 4.33 -3.39 -15.08
CA ASP A 92 4.65 -2.91 -16.44
C ASP A 92 4.31 -1.42 -16.64
N ILE A 93 3.47 -0.83 -15.76
CA ILE A 93 3.17 0.60 -15.72
C ILE A 93 4.42 1.49 -15.62
N ILE A 94 5.53 0.96 -15.08
CA ILE A 94 6.82 1.68 -15.00
C ILE A 94 7.38 1.98 -16.41
N LEU A 95 7.03 1.15 -17.40
CA LEU A 95 7.44 1.33 -18.79
C LEU A 95 6.48 2.22 -19.59
N ASN A 96 5.33 2.56 -19.02
CA ASN A 96 4.32 3.39 -19.67
C ASN A 96 4.77 4.87 -19.64
N PRO A 97 4.78 5.58 -20.78
CA PRO A 97 5.11 7.02 -20.81
C PRO A 97 4.07 7.90 -20.11
N HIS A 98 2.86 7.38 -19.86
CA HIS A 98 1.75 8.07 -19.20
C HIS A 98 1.12 7.20 -18.09
N PRO A 99 1.87 6.86 -17.03
CA PRO A 99 1.45 5.86 -16.04
C PRO A 99 0.30 6.34 -15.15
N TRP A 100 0.07 7.65 -15.09
CA TRP A 100 -0.76 8.29 -14.08
C TRP A 100 -2.25 7.99 -14.18
N ASN A 101 -2.77 7.64 -15.36
CA ASN A 101 -4.19 7.32 -15.51
C ASN A 101 -4.57 6.05 -14.74
N GLU A 102 -3.72 5.02 -14.81
CA GLU A 102 -3.93 3.76 -14.10
C GLU A 102 -3.71 3.94 -12.60
N VAL A 103 -2.65 4.66 -12.21
CA VAL A 103 -2.36 5.00 -10.81
C VAL A 103 -3.53 5.77 -10.18
N LYS A 104 -4.08 6.77 -10.87
CA LYS A 104 -5.22 7.56 -10.39
C LYS A 104 -6.46 6.69 -10.23
N SER A 105 -6.73 5.82 -11.20
CA SER A 105 -7.85 4.87 -11.13
C SER A 105 -7.73 3.93 -9.92
N ALA A 106 -6.51 3.48 -9.59
CA ALA A 106 -6.24 2.66 -8.41
C ALA A 106 -6.47 3.44 -7.10
N PHE A 107 -6.02 4.70 -7.03
CA PHE A 107 -6.27 5.57 -5.89
C PHE A 107 -7.77 5.80 -5.65
N GLU A 108 -8.53 6.11 -6.70
CA GLU A 108 -9.99 6.27 -6.61
C GLU A 108 -10.68 4.97 -6.15
N ALA A 109 -10.19 3.81 -6.62
CA ALA A 109 -10.70 2.53 -6.14
C ALA A 109 -10.43 2.32 -4.64
N SER A 110 -9.26 2.73 -4.16
CA SER A 110 -8.84 2.57 -2.76
C SER A 110 -9.63 3.44 -1.78
N ASN A 111 -10.24 4.55 -2.21
CA ASN A 111 -10.98 5.44 -1.32
C ASN A 111 -12.43 4.98 -1.03
N ASN A 112 -12.88 3.84 -1.56
CA ASN A 112 -14.27 3.39 -1.46
C ASN A 112 -14.66 2.67 -0.15
N ILE A 113 -13.86 2.76 0.92
CA ILE A 113 -14.27 2.16 2.20
C ILE A 113 -15.22 3.11 2.94
N GLN A 114 -16.51 2.77 2.92
CA GLN A 114 -17.41 3.20 3.98
C GLN A 114 -17.04 2.44 5.26
N LEU A 115 -16.32 3.09 6.19
CA LEU A 115 -15.97 2.56 7.52
C LEU A 115 -17.19 2.00 8.29
N SER A 116 -18.39 2.50 7.99
CA SER A 116 -19.67 2.01 8.54
C SER A 116 -19.98 0.56 8.18
N ASP A 117 -19.61 0.10 6.98
CA ASP A 117 -19.85 -1.29 6.55
C ASP A 117 -18.85 -2.27 7.17
N LEU A 118 -17.64 -1.81 7.46
CA LEU A 118 -16.59 -2.63 8.06
C LEU A 118 -16.90 -2.96 9.53
N HIS A 119 -17.32 -1.97 10.33
CA HIS A 119 -17.77 -2.21 11.71
C HIS A 119 -18.90 -3.24 11.75
N ARG A 120 -19.89 -3.10 10.86
CA ARG A 120 -21.04 -4.03 10.81
C ARG A 120 -20.59 -5.47 10.47
N LYS A 121 -19.70 -5.63 9.49
CA LYS A 121 -19.20 -6.96 9.08
C LYS A 121 -18.34 -7.62 10.15
N ILE A 122 -17.48 -6.85 10.83
CA ILE A 122 -16.63 -7.34 11.93
C ILE A 122 -17.51 -7.85 13.08
N SER A 123 -18.50 -7.08 13.53
CA SER A 123 -19.40 -7.49 14.61
C SER A 123 -20.13 -8.80 14.29
N ILE A 124 -20.67 -8.95 13.08
CA ILE A 124 -21.35 -10.17 12.64
C ILE A 124 -20.40 -11.39 12.61
N SER A 125 -19.15 -11.19 12.20
CA SER A 125 -18.17 -12.26 12.08
C SER A 125 -17.62 -12.70 13.45
N VAL A 126 -17.42 -11.75 14.37
CA VAL A 126 -17.04 -12.02 15.77
C VAL A 126 -18.12 -12.86 16.45
N ASP A 127 -19.40 -12.49 16.30
CA ASP A 127 -20.52 -13.25 16.87
C ASP A 127 -20.58 -14.70 16.36
N LYS A 128 -20.25 -14.92 15.08
CA LYS A 128 -20.16 -16.27 14.51
C LYS A 128 -18.99 -17.07 15.09
N CYS A 129 -17.82 -16.46 15.23
CA CYS A 129 -16.66 -17.11 15.85
C CYS A 129 -16.94 -17.47 17.32
N LEU A 130 -17.55 -16.56 18.09
CA LEU A 130 -17.90 -16.82 19.48
C LEU A 130 -18.91 -17.98 19.60
N LYS A 131 -19.87 -18.09 18.69
CA LYS A 131 -20.82 -19.22 18.68
C LYS A 131 -20.16 -20.58 18.42
N VAL A 132 -19.02 -20.63 17.73
CA VAL A 132 -18.27 -21.87 17.49
C VAL A 132 -17.39 -22.24 18.69
N VAL A 133 -16.89 -21.24 19.43
CA VAL A 133 -16.02 -21.45 20.59
C VAL A 133 -16.81 -21.85 21.85
N TYR A 134 -18.07 -21.43 21.96
CA TYR A 134 -18.94 -21.70 23.11
C TYR A 134 -20.05 -22.74 22.84
N ALA A 135 -19.92 -23.55 21.78
CA ALA A 135 -20.77 -24.70 21.49
C ALA A 135 -20.04 -26.00 21.83
#